data_AF-A0A3S4W1C1-F1
#
_entry.id   AF-A0A3S4W1C1-F1
#
_cell.length_a   1.000
_cell.length_b   1.000
_cell.length_c   1.000
_cell.angle_alpha   90.00
_cell.angle_beta   90.00
_cell.angle_gamma   90.00
#
_symmetry.space_group_name_H-M   'P 1'
#
loop_
_entity.id
_entity.type
_entity.pdbx_description
1 polymer ?
#
loop_
_entity_poly.entity_id
_entity_poly.type
_entity_poly.pdbx_seq_one_letter_code
_entity_poly.pdbx_strand_id
1 'polypeptide(L)'
;MQERASTGRIYIQNVDHCNTHSPFDPQVAPVRQSNLCLEIALPTKPLSHIHDENGEIALCTLSAFNLGKIENLDELEELANLAVRALDALLDYQDYPVAAAKRSSLARRSLGIGVINYAYYLAKNGVRYSDGSANDLTHRTFEAIQYYLLKASMNLAKEQGACEYFNQTTYSQGILPIDTYKKIWIRSHKNPCITIGKVYVKTFKSLVCVTPRSLH
;
A
#
# COMPACT_ATOMS: atom_id res chain seq x y z
N MET A 1 13.39 5.60 25.43
CA MET A 1 12.06 6.20 25.14
C MET A 1 11.99 7.72 25.42
N GLN A 2 12.94 8.31 26.15
CA GLN A 2 12.93 9.73 26.55
C GLN A 2 12.79 10.71 25.37
N GLU A 3 13.64 10.60 24.34
CA GLU A 3 13.63 11.55 23.21
C GLU A 3 12.36 11.52 22.35
N ARG A 4 11.72 10.35 22.23
CA ARG A 4 10.43 10.22 21.53
C ARG A 4 9.32 10.93 22.28
N ALA A 5 9.29 10.79 23.60
CA ALA A 5 8.27 11.40 24.44
C ALA A 5 8.44 12.93 24.54
N SER A 6 9.69 13.43 24.60
CA SER A 6 9.97 14.86 24.71
C SER A 6 9.67 15.64 23.43
N THR A 7 10.04 15.09 22.26
CA THR A 7 9.94 15.80 20.98
C THR A 7 8.74 15.41 20.13
N GLY A 8 8.21 14.19 20.32
CA GLY A 8 7.21 13.60 19.44
C GLY A 8 7.72 13.25 18.03
N ARG A 9 9.03 13.41 17.74
CA ARG A 9 9.60 13.32 16.38
C ARG A 9 10.67 12.25 16.20
N ILE A 10 10.90 11.41 17.21
CA ILE A 10 11.71 10.20 17.06
C ILE A 10 10.80 9.04 16.67
N TYR A 11 10.85 8.67 15.39
CA TYR A 11 10.00 7.63 14.80
C TYR A 11 10.60 6.23 14.96
N ILE A 12 9.78 5.21 14.73
CA ILE A 12 10.15 3.80 14.83
C ILE A 12 9.73 3.12 13.53
N GLN A 13 10.65 2.38 12.93
CA GLN A 13 10.37 1.50 11.79
C GLN A 13 10.73 0.06 12.16
N ASN A 14 9.74 -0.83 12.14
CA ASN A 14 9.96 -2.26 12.31
C ASN A 14 10.38 -2.84 10.95
N VAL A 15 11.68 -2.87 10.69
CA VAL A 15 12.27 -3.21 9.38
C VAL A 15 12.04 -4.67 8.98
N ASP A 16 11.92 -5.56 9.96
CA ASP A 16 11.53 -6.96 9.77
C ASP A 16 10.12 -7.08 9.21
N HIS A 17 9.15 -6.39 9.80
CA HIS A 17 7.77 -6.36 9.31
C HIS A 17 7.67 -5.71 7.92
N CYS A 18 8.48 -4.68 7.64
CA CYS A 18 8.51 -4.01 6.35
C CYS A 18 9.01 -4.90 5.20
N ASN A 19 9.65 -6.04 5.50
CA ASN A 19 10.19 -6.96 4.49
C ASN A 19 9.53 -8.35 4.53
N THR A 20 8.96 -8.77 5.66
CA THR A 20 8.21 -10.04 5.77
C THR A 20 6.75 -9.92 5.28
N HIS A 21 6.13 -8.75 5.45
CA HIS A 21 4.81 -8.43 4.91
C HIS A 21 4.92 -7.23 3.97
N SER A 22 5.46 -7.51 2.77
CA SER A 22 5.83 -6.51 1.77
C SER A 22 5.35 -6.93 0.39
N PRO A 23 5.01 -5.97 -0.49
CA PRO A 23 4.82 -6.27 -1.91
C PRO A 23 6.16 -6.52 -2.64
N PHE A 24 7.32 -6.34 -2.00
CA PHE A 24 8.64 -6.47 -2.62
C PHE A 24 9.38 -7.72 -2.14
N ASP A 25 10.10 -8.39 -3.04
CA ASP A 25 11.03 -9.44 -2.67
C ASP A 25 12.25 -8.81 -1.95
N PRO A 26 12.48 -9.11 -0.65
CA PRO A 26 13.56 -8.49 0.10
C PRO A 26 14.96 -8.91 -0.37
N GLN A 27 15.11 -9.99 -1.14
CA GLN A 27 16.39 -10.36 -1.74
C GLN A 27 16.74 -9.49 -2.95
N VAL A 28 15.74 -8.94 -3.63
CA VAL A 28 15.92 -8.18 -4.87
C VAL A 28 15.76 -6.68 -4.65
N ALA A 29 14.69 -6.27 -3.96
CA ALA A 29 14.29 -4.90 -3.75
C ALA A 29 13.81 -4.66 -2.31
N PRO A 30 14.69 -4.78 -1.29
CA PRO A 30 14.30 -4.61 0.11
C PRO A 30 13.90 -3.17 0.45
N VAL A 31 13.00 -3.06 1.42
CA VAL A 31 12.60 -1.79 2.03
C VAL A 31 13.51 -1.49 3.22
N ARG A 32 14.29 -0.41 3.13
CA ARG A 32 15.32 -0.05 4.13
C ARG A 32 15.07 1.27 4.85
N GLN A 33 14.07 2.03 4.44
CA GLN A 33 13.72 3.32 5.03
C GLN A 33 12.22 3.60 4.89
N SER A 34 11.80 4.78 5.33
CA SER A 34 10.46 5.33 5.11
C SER A 34 10.56 6.78 4.62
N ASN A 35 9.43 7.46 4.43
CA ASN A 35 9.37 8.91 4.15
C ASN A 35 9.23 9.71 5.45
N LEU A 36 9.03 11.03 5.29
CA LEU A 36 8.85 11.99 6.40
C LEU A 36 7.77 11.58 7.41
N CYS A 37 6.65 11.01 6.92
CA CYS A 37 5.46 10.75 7.74
C CYS A 37 5.25 9.26 8.10
N LEU A 38 6.24 8.40 7.81
CA LEU A 38 6.31 6.97 8.18
C LEU A 38 5.31 6.02 7.48
N GLU A 39 4.59 6.47 6.47
CA GLU A 39 3.59 5.70 5.72
C GLU A 39 4.17 5.01 4.48
N ILE A 40 5.18 5.58 3.82
CA ILE A 40 5.77 5.04 2.60
C ILE A 40 6.92 4.11 2.92
N ALA A 41 7.01 2.96 2.26
CA ALA A 41 8.06 1.96 2.44
C ALA A 41 8.35 1.31 1.08
N LEU A 42 9.28 1.94 0.34
CA LEU A 42 9.63 1.57 -1.03
C LEU A 42 11.13 1.26 -1.13
N PRO A 43 11.56 0.47 -2.13
CA PRO A 43 12.97 0.18 -2.36
C PRO A 43 13.75 1.44 -2.78
N THR A 44 15.02 1.50 -2.40
CA THR A 44 15.93 2.59 -2.76
C THR A 44 17.33 2.04 -3.01
N LYS A 45 18.10 2.76 -3.82
CA LYS A 45 19.52 2.49 -4.09
C LYS A 45 20.29 3.79 -3.94
N PRO A 46 21.43 3.82 -3.23
CA PRO A 46 22.25 5.00 -3.10
C PRO A 46 22.65 5.58 -4.46
N LEU A 47 22.81 6.90 -4.51
CA LEU A 47 23.35 7.60 -5.68
C LEU A 47 24.82 7.93 -5.43
N SER A 48 25.66 7.75 -6.44
CA SER A 48 27.06 8.17 -6.41
C SER A 48 27.21 9.66 -6.77
N HIS A 49 26.31 10.19 -7.59
CA HIS A 49 26.17 11.62 -7.95
C HIS A 49 24.73 11.90 -8.41
N ILE A 50 24.37 13.18 -8.60
CA ILE A 50 22.98 13.60 -8.90
C ILE A 50 22.42 13.05 -10.24
N HIS A 51 23.28 12.67 -11.17
CA HIS A 51 22.91 12.11 -12.48
C HIS A 51 23.15 10.60 -12.56
N ASP A 52 23.38 9.91 -11.44
CA ASP A 52 23.61 8.46 -11.42
C ASP A 52 22.35 7.70 -11.83
N GLU A 53 22.40 7.01 -12.97
CA GLU A 53 21.28 6.23 -13.53
C GLU A 53 21.09 4.86 -12.85
N ASN A 54 22.05 4.43 -12.03
CA ASN A 54 22.00 3.17 -11.29
C ASN A 54 21.42 3.34 -9.87
N GLY A 55 21.36 4.59 -9.39
CA GLY A 55 20.68 4.96 -8.16
C GLY A 55 19.16 4.83 -8.28
N GLU A 56 18.47 4.81 -7.14
CA GLU A 56 17.02 4.69 -7.09
C GLU A 56 16.44 5.55 -5.98
N ILE A 57 15.72 6.61 -6.37
CA ILE A 57 14.96 7.47 -5.47
C ILE A 57 13.49 7.10 -5.59
N ALA A 58 12.90 6.62 -4.50
CA ALA A 58 11.49 6.27 -4.48
C ALA A 58 10.61 7.53 -4.42
N LEU A 59 9.68 7.63 -5.36
CA LEU A 59 8.56 8.58 -5.30
C LEU A 59 7.25 7.81 -5.09
N CYS A 60 6.27 8.49 -4.49
CA CYS A 60 4.94 7.95 -4.29
C CYS A 60 3.91 9.03 -4.57
N THR A 61 2.97 8.73 -5.47
CA THR A 61 1.85 9.63 -5.79
C THR A 61 0.64 9.24 -4.95
N LEU A 62 0.02 10.23 -4.30
CA LEU A 62 -0.95 10.00 -3.23
C LEU A 62 -2.37 10.40 -3.62
N SER A 63 -3.35 9.65 -3.11
CA SER A 63 -4.77 10.03 -3.08
C SER A 63 -5.44 9.35 -1.87
N ALA A 64 -6.72 9.62 -1.62
CA ALA A 64 -7.44 8.99 -0.52
C ALA A 64 -8.94 8.80 -0.80
N PHE A 65 -9.50 7.72 -0.29
CA PHE A 65 -10.95 7.52 -0.26
C PHE A 65 -11.58 8.22 0.95
N ASN A 66 -12.72 8.88 0.72
CA ASN A 66 -13.49 9.48 1.79
C ASN A 66 -14.52 8.51 2.35
N LEU A 67 -14.18 7.81 3.44
CA LEU A 67 -15.06 6.82 4.07
C LEU A 67 -16.36 7.45 4.64
N GLY A 68 -16.36 8.75 4.89
CA GLY A 68 -17.54 9.48 5.33
C GLY A 68 -18.58 9.68 4.23
N LYS A 69 -18.20 9.52 2.96
CA LYS A 69 -19.09 9.77 1.81
C LYS A 69 -19.62 8.51 1.14
N ILE A 70 -18.94 7.37 1.29
CA ILE A 70 -19.43 6.09 0.77
C ILE A 70 -20.59 5.58 1.64
N GLU A 71 -21.63 5.07 1.00
CA GLU A 71 -22.77 4.41 1.65
C GLU A 71 -22.51 2.90 1.75
N ASN A 72 -21.90 2.32 0.71
CA ASN A 72 -21.51 0.92 0.62
C ASN A 72 -20.02 0.76 0.25
N LEU A 73 -19.39 -0.34 0.68
CA LEU A 73 -18.02 -0.69 0.31
C LEU A 73 -17.88 -1.04 -1.18
N ASP A 74 -18.94 -1.50 -1.86
CA ASP A 74 -18.87 -1.84 -3.28
C ASP A 74 -18.63 -0.60 -4.18
N GLU A 75 -18.96 0.60 -3.69
CA GLU A 75 -18.63 1.87 -4.36
C GLU A 75 -17.11 2.06 -4.55
N LEU A 76 -16.30 1.39 -3.72
CA LEU A 76 -14.85 1.43 -3.83
C LEU A 76 -14.34 0.80 -5.14
N GLU A 77 -15.13 -0.03 -5.83
CA GLU A 77 -14.72 -0.59 -7.12
C GLU A 77 -14.46 0.51 -8.15
N GLU A 78 -15.47 1.37 -8.37
CA GLU A 78 -15.40 2.46 -9.33
C GLU A 78 -14.42 3.54 -8.88
N LEU A 79 -14.44 3.88 -7.57
CA LEU A 79 -13.51 4.86 -7.01
C LEU A 79 -12.05 4.39 -7.12
N ALA A 80 -11.77 3.10 -6.90
CA ALA A 80 -10.45 2.54 -7.08
C ALA A 80 -10.01 2.58 -8.54
N ASN A 81 -10.90 2.23 -9.48
CA ASN A 81 -10.61 2.31 -10.91
C ASN A 81 -10.21 3.74 -11.33
N LEU A 82 -10.99 4.75 -10.91
CA LEU A 82 -10.71 6.16 -11.18
C LEU A 82 -9.40 6.63 -10.54
N ALA A 83 -9.22 6.37 -9.23
CA ALA A 83 -8.03 6.82 -8.49
C ALA A 83 -6.76 6.18 -9.04
N VAL A 84 -6.78 4.88 -9.30
CA VAL A 84 -5.64 4.13 -9.86
C VAL A 84 -5.25 4.67 -11.22
N ARG A 85 -6.20 4.92 -12.13
CA ARG A 85 -5.92 5.44 -13.48
C ARG A 85 -5.43 6.88 -13.46
N ALA A 86 -6.09 7.76 -12.69
CA ALA A 86 -5.71 9.16 -12.61
C ALA A 86 -4.28 9.34 -12.09
N LEU A 87 -3.94 8.62 -11.02
CA LEU A 87 -2.61 8.68 -10.44
C LEU A 87 -1.55 7.99 -11.31
N ASP A 88 -1.90 6.92 -12.02
CA ASP A 88 -0.99 6.25 -12.95
C ASP A 88 -0.66 7.16 -14.14
N ALA A 89 -1.66 7.79 -14.76
CA ALA A 89 -1.45 8.77 -15.83
C ALA A 89 -0.59 9.97 -15.37
N LEU A 90 -0.72 10.39 -14.11
CA LEU A 90 0.09 11.46 -13.54
C LEU A 90 1.60 11.12 -13.51
N LEU A 91 1.97 9.83 -13.42
CA LEU A 91 3.38 9.42 -13.46
C LEU A 91 4.03 9.73 -14.79
N ASP A 92 3.29 9.67 -15.90
CA ASP A 92 3.80 9.98 -17.24
C ASP A 92 3.68 11.48 -17.56
N TYR A 93 2.72 12.16 -16.94
CA TYR A 93 2.48 13.58 -17.16
C TYR A 93 3.47 14.51 -16.44
N GLN A 94 3.94 14.12 -15.24
CA GLN A 94 4.79 14.98 -14.41
C GLN A 94 6.26 15.00 -14.86
N ASP A 95 6.95 16.10 -14.56
CA ASP A 95 8.40 16.22 -14.73
C ASP A 95 9.19 15.59 -13.58
N TYR A 96 10.39 15.10 -13.89
CA TYR A 96 11.29 14.50 -12.91
C TYR A 96 12.65 15.22 -12.93
N PRO A 97 13.00 15.99 -11.87
CA PRO A 97 14.25 16.75 -11.84
C PRO A 97 15.49 15.87 -11.63
N VAL A 98 15.32 14.63 -11.16
CA VAL A 98 16.41 13.67 -10.91
C VAL A 98 16.16 12.38 -11.68
N ALA A 99 17.14 11.94 -12.46
CA ALA A 99 17.03 10.77 -13.33
C ALA A 99 16.70 9.48 -12.55
N ALA A 100 17.37 9.26 -11.42
CA ALA A 100 17.10 8.14 -10.52
C ALA A 100 15.64 8.09 -10.02
N ALA A 101 15.02 9.26 -9.81
CA ALA A 101 13.62 9.36 -9.41
C ALA A 101 12.66 9.01 -10.57
N LYS A 102 12.97 9.52 -11.78
CA LYS A 102 12.21 9.18 -13.00
C LYS A 102 12.21 7.67 -13.25
N ARG A 103 13.41 7.07 -13.24
CA ARG A 103 13.58 5.63 -13.47
C ARG A 103 12.80 4.80 -12.46
N SER A 104 12.96 5.07 -11.17
CA SER A 104 12.22 4.33 -10.12
C SER A 104 10.70 4.45 -10.30
N SER A 105 10.22 5.67 -10.55
CA SER A 105 8.78 5.97 -10.67
C SER A 105 8.16 5.27 -11.86
N LEU A 106 8.80 5.32 -13.03
CA LEU A 106 8.27 4.67 -14.24
C LEU A 106 8.42 3.14 -14.19
N ALA A 107 9.52 2.64 -13.59
CA ALA A 107 9.76 1.20 -13.52
C ALA A 107 8.86 0.48 -12.49
N ARG A 108 8.54 1.12 -11.36
CA ARG A 108 7.70 0.53 -10.30
C ARG A 108 6.25 1.01 -10.29
N ARG A 109 6.00 2.21 -10.80
CA ARG A 109 4.70 2.91 -10.80
C ARG A 109 3.99 2.89 -9.45
N SER A 110 4.75 3.20 -8.40
CA SER A 110 4.32 3.10 -7.00
C SER A 110 3.32 4.19 -6.61
N LEU A 111 2.10 3.79 -6.25
CA LEU A 111 1.04 4.68 -5.77
C LEU A 111 0.67 4.39 -4.31
N GLY A 112 0.22 5.42 -3.60
CA GLY A 112 -0.22 5.36 -2.20
C GLY A 112 -1.63 5.92 -2.06
N ILE A 113 -2.63 5.03 -2.04
CA ILE A 113 -4.04 5.42 -1.87
C ILE A 113 -4.49 5.08 -0.45
N GLY A 114 -4.75 6.13 0.34
CA GLY A 114 -5.14 6.03 1.74
C GLY A 114 -6.63 6.25 1.98
N VAL A 115 -6.98 6.60 3.22
CA VAL A 115 -8.34 6.94 3.63
C VAL A 115 -8.36 8.21 4.45
N ILE A 116 -9.47 8.96 4.35
CA ILE A 116 -9.82 10.07 5.23
C ILE A 116 -11.20 9.83 5.85
N ASN A 117 -11.56 10.63 6.86
CA ASN A 117 -12.82 10.51 7.61
C ASN A 117 -13.04 9.15 8.31
N TYR A 118 -11.98 8.42 8.62
CA TYR A 118 -12.10 7.14 9.32
C TYR A 118 -12.76 7.28 10.71
N ALA A 119 -12.47 8.33 11.47
CA ALA A 119 -13.11 8.56 12.77
C ALA A 119 -14.63 8.78 12.65
N TYR A 120 -15.05 9.57 11.66
CA TYR A 120 -16.48 9.75 11.35
C TYR A 120 -17.11 8.46 10.82
N TYR A 121 -16.39 7.68 10.02
CA TYR A 121 -16.82 6.37 9.56
C TYR A 121 -17.04 5.38 10.71
N LEU A 122 -16.22 5.40 11.75
CA LEU A 122 -16.48 4.62 12.96
C LEU A 122 -17.71 5.14 13.71
N ALA A 123 -17.82 6.46 13.88
CA ALA A 123 -18.94 7.09 14.58
C ALA A 123 -20.29 6.81 13.89
N LYS A 124 -20.37 6.91 12.56
CA LYS A 124 -21.60 6.64 11.79
C LYS A 124 -22.05 5.17 11.89
N ASN A 125 -21.12 4.25 12.18
CA ASN A 125 -21.38 2.82 12.38
C ASN A 125 -21.50 2.44 13.87
N GLY A 126 -21.49 3.42 14.79
CA GLY A 126 -21.68 3.16 16.23
C GLY A 126 -20.54 2.40 16.92
N VAL A 127 -19.36 2.33 16.31
CA VAL A 127 -18.19 1.61 16.86
C VAL A 127 -17.10 2.57 17.34
N ARG A 128 -16.19 2.06 18.18
CA ARG A 128 -15.16 2.86 18.86
C ARG A 128 -13.76 2.29 18.63
N TYR A 129 -12.76 3.16 18.77
CA TYR A 129 -11.35 2.80 18.70
C TYR A 129 -10.89 1.95 19.90
N SER A 130 -11.42 2.22 21.10
CA SER A 130 -10.81 1.82 22.36
C SER A 130 -11.25 0.46 22.90
N ASP A 131 -12.41 -0.05 22.48
CA ASP A 131 -13.05 -1.25 23.04
C ASP A 131 -13.01 -2.47 22.10
N GLY A 132 -12.39 -2.33 20.92
CA GLY A 132 -12.30 -3.39 19.91
C GLY A 132 -13.56 -3.58 19.06
N SER A 133 -14.65 -2.85 19.31
CA SER A 133 -15.89 -2.93 18.52
C SER A 133 -15.68 -2.62 17.03
N ALA A 134 -14.69 -1.78 16.71
CA ALA A 134 -14.37 -1.42 15.33
C ALA A 134 -13.54 -2.49 14.58
N ASN A 135 -13.03 -3.53 15.23
CA ASN A 135 -12.06 -4.47 14.63
C ASN A 135 -12.59 -5.11 13.34
N ASP A 136 -13.79 -5.70 13.40
CA ASP A 136 -14.38 -6.43 12.27
C ASP A 136 -14.83 -5.48 11.15
N LEU A 137 -15.40 -4.32 11.50
CA LEU A 137 -15.77 -3.29 10.52
C LEU A 137 -14.54 -2.82 9.74
N THR A 138 -13.47 -2.56 10.48
CA THR A 138 -12.20 -2.08 9.93
C THR A 138 -11.57 -3.13 9.05
N HIS A 139 -11.60 -4.40 9.49
CA HIS A 139 -11.14 -5.52 8.71
C HIS A 139 -11.83 -5.56 7.33
N ARG A 140 -13.16 -5.62 7.32
CA ARG A 140 -13.96 -5.67 6.08
C ARG A 140 -13.74 -4.45 5.19
N THR A 141 -13.62 -3.27 5.79
CA THR A 141 -13.41 -2.02 5.06
C THR A 141 -12.08 -2.03 4.32
N PHE A 142 -10.99 -2.44 4.98
CA PHE A 142 -9.67 -2.45 4.37
C PHE A 142 -9.41 -3.64 3.46
N GLU A 143 -10.08 -4.76 3.68
CA GLU A 143 -10.16 -5.86 2.73
C GLU A 143 -10.76 -5.37 1.41
N ALA A 144 -11.93 -4.71 1.44
CA ALA A 144 -12.57 -4.17 0.25
C ALA A 144 -11.68 -3.14 -0.47
N ILE A 145 -11.10 -2.19 0.26
CA ILE A 145 -10.18 -1.19 -0.30
C ILE A 145 -9.02 -1.87 -1.03
N GLN A 146 -8.32 -2.80 -0.37
CA GLN A 146 -7.15 -3.43 -0.96
C GLN A 146 -7.53 -4.32 -2.14
N TYR A 147 -8.64 -5.06 -2.04
CA TYR A 147 -9.16 -5.89 -3.13
C TYR A 147 -9.49 -5.06 -4.37
N TYR A 148 -10.24 -3.96 -4.22
CA TYR A 148 -10.62 -3.13 -5.38
C TYR A 148 -9.43 -2.38 -5.99
N LEU A 149 -8.45 -1.98 -5.19
CA LEU A 149 -7.21 -1.40 -5.70
C LEU A 149 -6.37 -2.43 -6.48
N LEU A 150 -6.27 -3.67 -5.97
CA LEU A 150 -5.69 -4.82 -6.68
C LEU A 150 -6.38 -5.07 -8.01
N LYS A 151 -7.71 -5.14 -7.98
CA LYS A 151 -8.55 -5.37 -9.17
C LYS A 151 -8.37 -4.26 -10.21
N ALA A 152 -8.45 -2.99 -9.80
CA ALA A 152 -8.27 -1.84 -10.68
C ALA A 152 -6.89 -1.82 -11.34
N SER A 153 -5.82 -2.06 -10.57
CA SER A 153 -4.46 -2.09 -11.10
C SER A 153 -4.22 -3.29 -12.03
N MET A 154 -4.79 -4.45 -11.71
CA MET A 154 -4.73 -5.64 -12.55
C MET A 154 -5.45 -5.42 -13.89
N ASN A 155 -6.61 -4.77 -13.88
CA ASN A 155 -7.33 -4.40 -15.11
C ASN A 155 -6.52 -3.39 -15.93
N LEU A 156 -5.93 -2.37 -15.29
CA LEU A 156 -5.05 -1.41 -15.97
C LEU A 156 -3.83 -2.10 -16.61
N ALA A 157 -3.23 -3.07 -15.92
CA ALA A 157 -2.11 -3.84 -16.46
C ALA A 157 -2.50 -4.74 -17.64
N LYS A 158 -3.73 -5.25 -17.70
CA LYS A 158 -4.24 -5.96 -18.88
C LYS A 158 -4.39 -5.03 -20.09
N GLU A 159 -4.69 -3.76 -19.86
CA GLU A 159 -4.90 -2.77 -20.92
C GLU A 159 -3.59 -2.14 -21.42
N GLN A 160 -2.65 -1.83 -20.50
CA GLN A 160 -1.46 -1.02 -20.80
C GLN A 160 -0.13 -1.75 -20.56
N GLY A 161 -0.19 -2.98 -20.04
CA GLY A 161 0.99 -3.73 -19.61
C GLY A 161 1.33 -3.53 -18.13
N ALA A 162 2.07 -4.49 -17.58
CA ALA A 162 2.61 -4.40 -16.22
C ALA A 162 3.77 -3.39 -16.13
N CYS A 163 4.06 -2.90 -14.93
CA CYS A 163 5.26 -2.10 -14.69
C CYS A 163 6.55 -2.92 -14.91
N GLU A 164 7.62 -2.26 -15.35
CA GLU A 164 8.89 -2.90 -15.74
C GLU A 164 9.47 -3.79 -14.63
N TYR A 165 9.42 -3.34 -13.38
CA TYR A 165 9.99 -4.06 -12.22
C TYR A 165 8.96 -4.90 -11.47
N PHE A 166 7.89 -5.33 -12.14
CA PHE A 166 6.91 -6.22 -11.53
C PHE A 166 7.53 -7.53 -11.01
N ASN A 167 8.48 -8.10 -11.74
CA ASN A 167 9.17 -9.33 -11.37
C ASN A 167 9.94 -9.26 -10.04
N GLN A 168 10.14 -8.07 -9.47
CA GLN A 168 10.78 -7.86 -8.17
C GLN A 168 9.77 -7.86 -7.01
N THR A 169 8.49 -8.14 -7.29
CA THR A 169 7.40 -8.11 -6.31
C THR A 169 7.02 -9.51 -5.86
N THR A 170 6.54 -9.62 -4.62
CA THR A 170 5.95 -10.87 -4.10
C THR A 170 4.68 -11.25 -4.88
N TYR A 171 3.96 -10.27 -5.41
CA TYR A 171 2.82 -10.47 -6.30
C TYR A 171 3.18 -11.25 -7.57
N SER A 172 4.36 -11.03 -8.16
CA SER A 172 4.82 -11.79 -9.33
C SER A 172 5.04 -13.28 -9.05
N GLN A 173 5.20 -13.61 -7.77
CA GLN A 173 5.33 -14.97 -7.24
C GLN A 173 3.97 -15.55 -6.82
N GLY A 174 2.87 -14.82 -7.03
CA GLY A 174 1.53 -15.23 -6.62
C GLY A 174 1.23 -15.05 -5.14
N ILE A 175 2.08 -14.32 -4.40
CA ILE A 175 1.91 -14.06 -2.97
C ILE A 175 1.10 -12.78 -2.77
N LEU A 176 0.04 -12.85 -1.97
CA LEU A 176 -0.84 -11.74 -1.65
C LEU A 176 -0.65 -11.26 -0.19
N PRO A 177 -1.13 -10.06 0.16
CA PRO A 177 -1.12 -9.58 1.55
C PRO A 177 -1.80 -10.54 2.53
N ILE A 178 -2.82 -11.26 2.07
CA ILE A 178 -3.53 -12.26 2.88
C ILE A 178 -2.66 -13.48 3.26
N ASP A 179 -1.51 -13.69 2.62
CA ASP A 179 -0.65 -14.85 2.89
C ASP A 179 0.42 -14.56 3.94
N THR A 180 0.83 -13.29 4.04
CA THR A 180 2.05 -12.86 4.76
C THR A 180 1.77 -12.01 6.00
N TYR A 181 0.50 -11.73 6.33
CA TYR A 181 0.16 -10.93 7.50
C TYR A 181 0.59 -11.62 8.83
N LYS A 182 0.78 -10.81 9.88
CA LYS A 182 1.20 -11.31 11.20
C LYS A 182 0.08 -12.08 11.92
N LYS A 183 0.12 -13.42 11.84
CA LYS A 183 -0.89 -14.35 12.38
C LYS A 183 -1.16 -14.27 13.88
N ILE A 184 -0.22 -13.72 14.67
CA ILE A 184 -0.33 -13.67 16.15
C ILE A 184 -1.55 -12.89 16.64
N TRP A 185 -2.12 -12.00 15.83
CA TRP A 185 -3.25 -11.13 16.19
C TRP A 185 -4.64 -11.76 15.95
N ILE A 186 -4.73 -12.89 15.25
CA ILE A 186 -6.01 -13.55 14.93
C ILE A 186 -6.51 -14.44 16.08
N ARG A 187 -5.59 -14.97 16.90
CA ARG A 187 -5.89 -16.00 17.90
C ARG A 187 -6.79 -15.56 19.06
N SER A 188 -7.15 -14.27 19.14
CA SER A 188 -8.08 -13.75 20.16
C SER A 188 -9.52 -13.57 19.68
N HIS A 189 -9.85 -13.84 18.40
CA HIS A 189 -11.21 -13.70 17.87
C HIS A 189 -11.66 -15.03 17.23
N LYS A 190 -12.86 -15.50 17.60
CA LYS A 190 -13.38 -16.86 17.39
C LYS A 190 -13.82 -17.22 15.96
N ASN A 191 -13.47 -16.45 14.92
CA ASN A 191 -13.83 -16.76 13.53
C ASN A 191 -12.59 -16.67 12.62
N PRO A 192 -12.18 -17.77 11.95
CA PRO A 192 -10.99 -17.82 11.10
C PRO A 192 -11.21 -17.26 9.68
N CYS A 193 -12.23 -16.42 9.48
CA CYS A 193 -12.38 -15.72 8.21
C CYS A 193 -11.46 -14.50 8.23
N ILE A 194 -10.48 -14.50 7.32
CA ILE A 194 -9.69 -13.38 6.78
C ILE A 194 -9.63 -12.24 7.79
N THR A 195 -8.58 -12.16 8.59
CA THR A 195 -8.35 -11.01 9.48
C THR A 195 -7.02 -10.37 9.09
N ILE A 196 -7.05 -9.46 8.11
CA ILE A 196 -6.04 -8.43 7.87
C ILE A 196 -5.89 -7.66 9.19
N GLY A 197 -4.99 -8.15 10.03
CA GLY A 197 -4.82 -7.69 11.40
C GLY A 197 -4.56 -6.19 11.46
N LYS A 198 -5.19 -5.54 12.46
CA LYS A 198 -4.84 -4.23 13.01
C LYS A 198 -4.16 -3.27 12.02
N VAL A 199 -4.98 -2.57 11.23
CA VAL A 199 -4.69 -1.33 10.46
C VAL A 199 -3.21 -0.95 10.42
N TYR A 200 -2.46 -1.69 9.62
CA TYR A 200 -1.30 -1.17 8.91
C TYR A 200 -1.65 -1.28 7.44
N VAL A 201 -2.56 -0.42 7.01
CA VAL A 201 -2.92 -0.34 5.59
C VAL A 201 -1.87 0.54 4.94
N LYS A 202 -0.72 -0.08 4.68
CA LYS A 202 0.22 0.45 3.71
C LYS A 202 -0.23 -0.06 2.36
N THR A 203 -1.12 0.70 1.73
CA THR A 203 -1.56 0.44 0.37
C THR A 203 -0.39 0.73 -0.57
N PHE A 204 0.42 -0.29 -0.86
CA PHE A 204 1.49 -0.18 -1.84
C PHE A 204 0.99 -0.65 -3.19
N LYS A 205 0.76 0.26 -4.14
CA LYS A 205 0.58 -0.12 -5.54
C LYS A 205 1.93 -0.44 -6.19
N SER A 206 2.52 -1.57 -5.82
CA SER A 206 3.40 -2.33 -6.72
C SER A 206 2.56 -3.51 -7.22
N LEU A 207 1.53 -3.19 -8.01
CA LEU A 207 0.31 -4.00 -8.11
C LEU A 207 0.08 -4.41 -9.56
N VAL A 208 0.21 -5.70 -9.86
CA VAL A 208 0.13 -6.24 -11.23
C VAL A 208 -0.55 -7.60 -11.21
N CYS A 209 -1.17 -7.90 -12.36
CA CYS A 209 -1.56 -9.20 -12.90
C CYS A 209 -1.55 -10.37 -11.91
N VAL A 210 -2.65 -10.46 -11.16
CA VAL A 210 -3.16 -11.78 -10.78
C VAL A 210 -3.55 -12.47 -12.09
N THR A 211 -2.84 -13.54 -12.44
CA THR A 211 -3.25 -14.43 -13.55
C THR A 211 -4.67 -14.94 -13.28
N PRO A 212 -5.51 -15.20 -14.29
CA PRO A 212 -6.93 -15.55 -14.10
C PRO A 212 -7.22 -16.80 -13.25
N ARG A 213 -6.20 -17.51 -12.76
CA ARG A 213 -6.31 -18.80 -12.10
C ARG A 213 -6.57 -18.74 -10.59
N SER A 214 -6.51 -17.56 -9.95
CA SER A 214 -6.53 -17.44 -8.48
C SER A 214 -7.65 -16.55 -7.91
N LEU A 215 -8.67 -16.19 -8.71
CA LEU A 215 -9.84 -15.43 -8.28
C LEU A 215 -11.17 -16.17 -8.54
N HIS A 216 -11.13 -17.51 -8.56
CA HIS A 216 -12.31 -18.38 -8.56
C HIS A 216 -12.38 -19.17 -7.27
#